data_AF-A0AAE0AUL4-F1
#
_entry.id   AF-A0AAE0AUL4-F1
#
_cell.length_a   1.000
_cell.length_b   1.000
_cell.length_c   1.000
_cell.angle_alpha   90.00
_cell.angle_beta   90.00
_cell.angle_gamma   90.00
#
_symmetry.space_group_name_H-M   'P 1'
#
loop_
_entity.id
_entity.type
_entity.pdbx_description
1 polymer ?
#
loop_
_entity_poly.entity_id
_entity_poly.type
_entity_poly.pdbx_seq_one_letter_code
_entity_poly.pdbx_strand_id
1 'polypeptide(L)'
;MLAMTWNIRGLGKDENMCFVKKVVNKHRPSLMFIQETKLSSFDSKVIRSIDGSWLTRGLGVESVGSAGGLITLWNEDLFIAKACIKNSRCIIITGELVKFSKDVAFCNVYASNVESDRIEL
;
A
#
# COMPACT_ATOMS: atom_id res chain seq x y z
N MET A 1 6.25 -6.09 -14.75
CA MET A 1 5.57 -5.82 -13.46
C MET A 1 5.83 -4.37 -13.13
N LEU A 2 4.78 -3.58 -12.87
CA LEU A 2 4.90 -2.18 -12.49
C LEU A 2 4.56 -2.05 -11.00
N ALA A 3 5.46 -1.46 -10.22
CA ALA A 3 5.20 -1.11 -8.82
C ALA A 3 5.19 0.42 -8.68
N MET A 4 4.24 0.94 -7.91
CA MET A 4 4.16 2.37 -7.59
C MET A 4 4.16 2.57 -6.08
N THR A 5 4.79 3.66 -5.63
CA THR A 5 4.79 4.08 -4.22
C THR A 5 4.35 5.53 -4.14
N TRP A 6 3.52 5.87 -3.16
CA TRP A 6 3.00 7.22 -3.02
C TRP A 6 2.62 7.57 -1.58
N ASN A 7 3.32 8.58 -1.06
CA ASN A 7 2.92 9.27 0.15
C ASN A 7 1.83 10.31 -0.16
N ILE A 8 0.57 10.04 0.22
CA ILE A 8 -0.58 10.88 -0.17
C ILE A 8 -0.95 11.94 0.87
N ARG A 9 -0.45 11.83 2.10
CA ARG A 9 -0.71 12.78 3.22
C ARG A 9 -2.19 12.93 3.61
N GLY A 10 -3.00 11.92 3.30
CA GLY A 10 -4.39 11.78 3.72
C GLY A 10 -5.27 11.22 2.60
N LEU A 11 -5.85 10.06 2.83
CA LEU A 11 -6.70 9.36 1.86
C LEU A 11 -8.20 9.48 2.20
N GLY A 12 -8.55 9.97 3.39
CA GLY A 12 -9.95 10.03 3.87
C GLY A 12 -10.87 11.02 3.14
N LYS A 13 -10.36 11.83 2.20
CA LYS A 13 -11.19 12.70 1.35
C LYS A 13 -11.54 12.00 0.04
N ASP A 14 -12.80 12.08 -0.38
CA ASP A 14 -13.28 11.48 -1.64
C ASP A 14 -12.50 11.95 -2.87
N GLU A 15 -12.05 13.21 -2.88
CA GLU A 15 -11.20 13.76 -3.94
C GLU A 15 -9.87 13.00 -4.08
N ASN A 16 -9.24 12.67 -2.95
CA ASN A 16 -7.97 11.94 -2.93
C ASN A 16 -8.18 10.49 -3.35
N MET A 17 -9.25 9.84 -2.88
CA MET A 17 -9.64 8.51 -3.36
C MET A 17 -9.85 8.49 -4.88
N CYS A 18 -10.58 9.48 -5.40
CA CYS A 18 -10.83 9.62 -6.84
C CYS A 18 -9.53 9.84 -7.62
N PHE A 19 -8.61 10.64 -7.09
CA PHE A 19 -7.31 10.89 -7.72
C PHE A 19 -6.44 9.63 -7.75
N VAL A 20 -6.37 8.87 -6.65
CA VAL A 20 -5.69 7.56 -6.64
C VAL A 20 -6.32 6.63 -7.66
N LYS A 21 -7.66 6.56 -7.72
CA LYS A 21 -8.37 5.72 -8.69
C LYS A 21 -8.04 6.09 -10.14
N LYS A 22 -7.93 7.38 -10.46
CA LYS A 22 -7.49 7.82 -11.80
C LYS A 22 -6.08 7.35 -12.11
N VAL A 23 -5.16 7.45 -11.15
CA VAL A 23 -3.76 7.00 -11.31
C VAL A 23 -3.70 5.48 -11.52
N VAL A 24 -4.42 4.71 -10.71
CA VAL A 24 -4.48 3.25 -10.83
C VAL A 24 -5.06 2.83 -12.19
N ASN A 25 -6.18 3.44 -12.61
CA ASN A 25 -6.77 3.13 -13.91
C ASN A 25 -5.88 3.50 -15.10
N LYS A 26 -5.13 4.60 -14.98
CA LYS A 26 -4.23 5.06 -16.05
C LYS A 26 -2.99 4.19 -16.19
N HIS A 27 -2.41 3.74 -15.08
CA HIS A 27 -1.09 3.08 -15.08
C HIS A 27 -1.17 1.56 -14.86
N ARG A 28 -2.29 1.05 -14.33
CA ARG A 28 -2.51 -0.37 -14.03
C ARG A 28 -1.31 -1.01 -13.29
N PRO A 29 -0.89 -0.46 -12.13
CA PRO A 29 0.23 -1.01 -11.38
C PRO A 29 -0.08 -2.43 -10.90
N SER A 30 0.86 -3.36 -11.01
CA SER A 30 0.73 -4.70 -10.40
C SER A 30 0.76 -4.63 -8.88
N LEU A 31 1.44 -3.62 -8.33
CA LEU A 31 1.64 -3.40 -6.90
C LEU A 31 1.61 -1.90 -6.60
N MET A 32 0.88 -1.50 -5.56
CA MET A 32 0.77 -0.11 -5.13
C MET A 32 0.99 0.01 -3.62
N PHE A 33 1.94 0.86 -3.25
CA PHE A 33 2.23 1.24 -1.87
C PHE A 33 1.73 2.65 -1.63
N ILE A 34 0.94 2.85 -0.58
CA ILE A 34 0.43 4.15 -0.17
C ILE A 34 0.85 4.39 1.27
N GLN A 35 1.44 5.56 1.53
CA GLN A 35 1.83 5.99 2.88
C GLN A 35 1.07 7.26 3.30
N GLU A 36 1.06 7.51 4.60
CA GLU A 36 0.36 8.65 5.21
C GLU A 36 -1.12 8.66 4.81
N THR A 37 -1.77 7.50 4.88
CA THR A 37 -3.18 7.37 4.49
C THR A 37 -4.10 8.09 5.46
N LYS A 38 -3.70 8.26 6.72
CA LYS A 38 -4.50 8.90 7.78
C LYS A 38 -5.90 8.30 7.92
N LEU A 39 -6.04 7.03 7.57
CA LEU A 39 -7.28 6.29 7.70
C LEU A 39 -7.29 5.57 9.05
N SER A 40 -8.32 5.85 9.85
CA SER A 40 -8.57 5.17 11.13
C SER A 40 -9.03 3.73 10.97
N SER A 41 -9.46 3.33 9.77
CA SER A 41 -9.83 1.96 9.45
C SER A 41 -9.45 1.58 8.02
N PHE A 42 -9.12 0.30 7.82
CA PHE A 42 -8.89 -0.28 6.50
C PHE A 42 -9.75 -1.54 6.31
N ASP A 43 -10.61 -1.51 5.30
CA ASP A 43 -11.48 -2.63 4.95
C ASP A 43 -11.53 -2.86 3.43
N SER A 44 -12.30 -3.85 3.00
CA SER A 44 -12.49 -4.13 1.58
C SER A 44 -13.20 -3.01 0.80
N LYS A 45 -13.93 -2.09 1.48
CA LYS A 45 -14.55 -0.93 0.82
C LYS A 45 -13.47 0.04 0.37
N VAL A 46 -12.42 0.26 1.16
CA VAL A 46 -11.27 1.10 0.77
C VAL A 46 -10.64 0.60 -0.54
N ILE A 47 -10.42 -0.71 -0.66
CA ILE A 47 -9.88 -1.32 -1.89
C ILE A 47 -10.82 -1.07 -3.09
N ARG A 48 -12.14 -1.27 -2.89
CA ARG A 48 -13.15 -1.00 -3.93
C ARG A 48 -13.21 0.47 -4.35
N SER A 49 -13.01 1.40 -3.41
CA SER A 49 -12.99 2.84 -3.69
C SER A 49 -11.76 3.26 -4.49
N ILE A 50 -10.61 2.64 -4.25
CA ILE A 50 -9.35 2.96 -4.92
C ILE A 50 -9.30 2.40 -6.35
N ASP A 51 -9.88 1.23 -6.61
CA ASP A 51 -9.80 0.60 -7.93
C ASP A 51 -10.88 -0.45 -8.13
N GLY A 52 -11.03 -1.37 -7.18
CA GLY A 52 -12.03 -2.44 -7.18
C GLY A 52 -11.94 -3.47 -8.32
N SER A 53 -11.21 -3.18 -9.41
CA SER A 53 -11.19 -4.01 -10.63
C SER A 53 -9.82 -4.60 -10.96
N TRP A 54 -8.73 -3.93 -10.63
CA TRP A 54 -7.38 -4.36 -11.02
C TRP A 54 -6.50 -4.70 -9.82
N LEU A 55 -6.49 -3.88 -8.77
CA LEU A 55 -5.92 -4.18 -7.48
C LEU A 55 -6.96 -4.93 -6.62
N THR A 56 -6.91 -6.26 -6.67
CA THR A 56 -7.93 -7.15 -6.11
C THR A 56 -7.71 -7.52 -4.65
N ARG A 57 -6.51 -7.30 -4.13
CA ARG A 57 -6.11 -7.60 -2.74
C ARG A 57 -5.36 -6.45 -2.12
N GLY A 58 -5.38 -6.39 -0.80
CA GLY A 58 -4.71 -5.36 -0.05
C GLY A 58 -4.57 -5.63 1.43
N LEU A 59 -3.57 -4.98 2.02
CA LEU A 59 -3.32 -4.93 3.46
C LEU A 59 -3.19 -3.48 3.89
N GLY A 60 -3.69 -3.19 5.08
CA GLY A 60 -3.62 -1.88 5.68
C GLY A 60 -3.13 -1.92 7.13
N VAL A 61 -2.52 -0.81 7.51
CA VAL A 61 -2.22 -0.43 8.88
C VAL A 61 -2.89 0.91 9.10
N GLU A 62 -3.72 0.99 10.13
CA GLU A 62 -4.51 2.17 10.47
C GLU A 62 -3.61 3.27 11.05
N SER A 63 -4.03 4.52 10.87
CA SER A 63 -3.38 5.66 11.53
C SER A 63 -3.79 5.76 12.99
N VAL A 64 -2.86 6.15 13.85
CA VAL A 64 -3.17 6.53 15.24
C VAL A 64 -3.36 8.06 15.26
N GLY A 65 -4.61 8.50 15.41
CA GLY A 65 -4.95 9.92 15.29
C GLY A 65 -4.69 10.42 13.86
N SER A 66 -3.91 11.50 13.73
CA SER A 66 -3.59 12.13 12.45
C SER A 66 -2.28 11.66 11.81
N ALA A 67 -1.58 10.70 12.44
CA ALA A 67 -0.24 10.28 12.05
C ALA A 67 -0.23 8.90 11.37
N GLY A 68 0.47 8.80 10.24
CA GLY A 68 0.79 7.54 9.58
C GLY A 68 -0.37 6.92 8.80
N GLY A 69 -0.45 5.60 8.89
CA GLY A 69 -1.32 4.78 8.07
C GLY A 69 -0.62 4.33 6.77
N LEU A 70 -0.67 3.03 6.51
CA LEU A 70 -0.03 2.38 5.36
C LEU A 70 -1.05 1.50 4.66
N ILE A 71 -1.01 1.49 3.33
CA ILE A 71 -1.78 0.55 2.51
C ILE A 71 -0.86 -0.06 1.46
N THR A 72 -0.96 -1.37 1.28
CA THR A 72 -0.32 -2.10 0.19
C THR A 72 -1.39 -2.85 -0.58
N LEU A 73 -1.52 -2.58 -1.87
CA LEU A 73 -2.49 -3.19 -2.77
C LEU A 73 -1.77 -3.95 -3.90
N TRP A 74 -2.33 -5.06 -4.35
CA TRP A 74 -1.77 -5.82 -5.47
C TRP A 74 -2.87 -6.50 -6.29
N ASN A 75 -2.50 -6.86 -7.52
CA ASN A 75 -3.29 -7.75 -8.36
C ASN A 75 -2.87 -9.21 -8.07
N GLU A 76 -3.81 -10.02 -7.57
CA GLU A 76 -3.56 -11.43 -7.21
C GLU A 76 -3.26 -12.36 -8.40
N ASP A 77 -3.66 -11.97 -9.61
CA ASP A 77 -3.34 -12.70 -10.84
C ASP A 77 -1.86 -12.54 -11.25
N LEU A 78 -1.19 -11.50 -10.73
CA LEU A 78 0.21 -11.18 -11.04
C LEU A 78 1.17 -11.52 -9.89
N PHE A 79 0.68 -11.45 -8.65
CA PHE A 79 1.45 -11.72 -7.44
C PHE A 79 0.59 -12.45 -6.39
N ILE A 80 1.00 -13.67 -6.04
CA ILE A 80 0.34 -14.48 -5.01
C ILE A 80 1.08 -14.27 -3.69
N ALA A 81 0.46 -13.51 -2.77
CA ALA A 81 0.98 -13.32 -1.42
C ALA A 81 0.92 -14.63 -0.63
N LYS A 82 2.07 -15.07 -0.09
CA LYS A 82 2.21 -16.28 0.74
C LYS A 82 2.29 -15.95 2.23
N ALA A 83 2.94 -14.85 2.60
CA ALA A 83 2.99 -14.37 3.98
C ALA A 83 3.04 -12.86 4.04
N CYS A 84 2.66 -12.30 5.20
CA CYS A 84 2.71 -10.88 5.46
C CYS A 84 3.13 -10.58 6.89
N ILE A 85 3.87 -9.48 7.05
CA ILE A 85 4.27 -8.93 8.35
C ILE A 85 3.88 -7.45 8.32
N LYS A 86 3.22 -6.96 9.36
CA LYS A 86 2.86 -5.56 9.45
C LYS A 86 3.09 -5.00 10.85
N ASN A 87 3.54 -3.76 10.90
CA ASN A 87 3.57 -2.92 12.10
C ASN A 87 3.21 -1.48 11.71
N SER A 88 3.29 -0.54 12.64
CA SER A 88 2.96 0.87 12.40
C SER A 88 3.82 1.57 11.34
N ARG A 89 4.96 0.98 10.92
CA ARG A 89 5.99 1.61 10.07
C ARG A 89 6.36 0.82 8.81
N CYS A 90 6.11 -0.50 8.73
CA CYS A 90 6.16 -1.22 7.45
C CYS A 90 5.03 -2.26 7.31
N ILE A 91 4.61 -2.48 6.07
CA ILE A 91 3.93 -3.69 5.61
C ILE A 91 4.87 -4.45 4.67
N ILE A 92 5.27 -5.67 5.06
CA ILE A 92 6.03 -6.60 4.24
C ILE A 92 5.08 -7.66 3.70
N ILE A 93 5.11 -7.90 2.40
CA ILE A 93 4.46 -9.04 1.76
C ILE A 93 5.51 -9.89 1.05
N THR A 94 5.46 -11.20 1.27
CA THR A 94 6.29 -12.17 0.57
C THR A 94 5.39 -13.09 -0.22
N GLY A 95 5.81 -13.46 -1.42
CA GLY A 95 4.98 -14.26 -2.30
C GLY A 95 5.67 -14.57 -3.61
N GLU A 96 4.88 -14.99 -4.58
CA GLU A 96 5.38 -15.43 -5.88
C GLU A 96 4.87 -14.55 -7.01
N LEU A 97 5.76 -14.19 -7.92
CA LEU A 97 5.40 -13.58 -9.19
C LEU A 97 4.94 -14.66 -10.16
N VAL A 98 3.64 -14.69 -10.44
CA VAL A 98 2.97 -15.74 -11.23
C VAL A 98 3.67 -15.95 -12.59
N LYS A 99 3.99 -14.86 -13.29
CA LYS A 99 4.60 -14.91 -14.63
C LYS A 99 6.02 -15.51 -14.63
N PHE A 100 6.75 -15.37 -13.52
CA PHE A 100 8.17 -15.71 -13.46
C PHE A 100 8.47 -16.92 -12.58
N SER A 101 7.48 -17.42 -11.83
CA SER A 101 7.66 -18.45 -10.81
C SER A 101 8.84 -18.15 -9.88
N LYS A 102 8.92 -16.87 -9.46
CA LYS A 102 9.97 -16.36 -8.59
C LYS A 102 9.36 -15.86 -7.30
N ASP A 103 9.92 -16.32 -6.19
CA ASP A 103 9.63 -15.77 -4.88
C ASP A 103 10.25 -14.36 -4.76
N VAL A 104 9.47 -13.43 -4.22
CA VAL A 104 9.84 -12.04 -4.04
C VAL A 104 9.23 -11.50 -2.74
N ALA A 105 9.92 -10.53 -2.15
CA ALA A 105 9.44 -9.77 -1.01
C ALA A 105 9.32 -8.29 -1.39
N PHE A 106 8.27 -7.64 -0.88
CA PHE A 106 8.01 -6.23 -1.04
C PHE A 106 7.74 -5.61 0.34
N CYS A 107 8.37 -4.48 0.68
CA CYS A 107 8.12 -3.75 1.94
C CYS A 107 7.69 -2.33 1.63
N ASN A 108 6.51 -1.97 2.11
CA ASN A 108 6.03 -0.61 2.17
C ASN A 108 6.51 0.01 3.48
N VAL A 109 7.61 0.78 3.44
CA VAL A 109 8.17 1.44 4.63
C VAL A 109 7.72 2.90 4.69
N TYR A 110 7.42 3.36 5.90
CA TYR A 110 7.41 4.77 6.23
C TYR A 110 8.30 5.02 7.45
N ALA A 111 9.40 5.76 7.21
CA ALA A 111 10.35 6.11 8.25
C ALA A 111 9.73 7.14 9.21
N SER A 112 10.06 7.00 10.50
CA SER A 112 9.69 7.97 11.53
C SER A 112 10.33 9.33 11.22
N ASN A 113 9.56 10.40 11.28
CA ASN A 113 10.11 11.76 11.24
C ASN A 113 10.66 12.22 12.60
N VAL A 114 10.63 11.36 13.63
CA VAL A 114 11.21 11.68 14.94
C VAL A 114 12.73 11.70 14.82
N GLU A 115 13.32 12.83 15.19
CA GLU A 115 14.76 13.09 15.09
C GLU A 115 15.62 12.04 15.81
N SER A 116 15.13 11.51 16.94
CA SER A 116 15.81 10.45 17.70
C SER A 116 15.97 9.12 16.97
N ASP A 117 15.15 8.88 15.94
CA ASP A 117 15.19 7.64 15.16
C ASP A 117 16.12 7.77 13.93
N ARG A 118 16.70 8.96 13.69
CA ARG A 118 17.67 9.19 12.62
C ARG A 118 19.05 8.72 13.06
N ILE A 119 19.50 7.61 12.49
CA ILE A 119 20.90 7.22 12.59
C ILE A 119 21.65 8.05 11.55
N GLU A 120 22.43 9.03 12.01
CA GLU A 120 23.46 9.65 11.16
C GLU A 120 24.50 8.57 10.83
N LEU A 121 24.68 8.30 9.53
CA LEU A 121 25.68 7.38 8.98
C LEU A 121 26.97 8.13 8.65
#